data_AF-A0A4R9H0L8-F1
#
_entry.id   AF-A0A4R9H0L8-F1
#
_cell.length_a   1.000
_cell.length_b   1.000
_cell.length_c   1.000
_cell.angle_alpha   90.00
_cell.angle_beta   90.00
_cell.angle_gamma   90.00
#
_symmetry.space_group_name_H-M   'P 1'
#
loop_
_entity.id
_entity.type
_entity.pdbx_description
1 polymer ?
#
loop_
_entity_poly.entity_id
_entity_poly.type
_entity_poly.pdbx_seq_one_letter_code
_entity_poly.pdbx_strand_id
1 'polypeptide(L)'
;MAYFYKGLTAVLLSLVSFFVTQKQTQEFVFSGSSAGLVLVISLVLLFGETKLFPKLRGDVIFCVGVGALLGFALAWFIGTIIRFEELNLALYLILGLFGARAGKSFAKEPGLSVFGGGGGGPTSLVDPFGVASIGKDEVRDKILDTSVVIDGRILDIADTHFIDGPLILPNFVLREIQLISDSSDPIKRARGRRGLEMLNKLQRKGSIEVKITYKDYSDTREVDAKLIKLARDTGGKIVTNDFNLNKVAELQGVKVLNLNTLANALKPVVLPGEELAIQVIKEGKDENQGIGYLEDGTMVVIENGGHLVGKEVKVTVTSIIQTAAGKMIFTKANGNSGFDKGERAPEKENRGGKGGERGEDRGNRYDRGDRGNEERGNRKDYQNKNQNRGNYQDRGDKNEGRGDDFGNRKDFQDQQQQQQ
;
A
#
# COMPACT_ATOMS: atom_id res chain seq x y z
N MET A 1 -35.03 12.84 -0.19
CA MET A 1 -35.03 12.84 -1.67
C MET A 1 -35.58 11.55 -2.27
N ALA A 2 -35.06 10.36 -1.97
CA ALA A 2 -35.49 9.11 -2.62
C ALA A 2 -37.01 8.80 -2.55
N TYR A 3 -37.67 9.02 -1.41
CA TYR A 3 -39.12 8.80 -1.26
C TYR A 3 -39.97 9.74 -2.11
N PHE A 4 -39.49 10.97 -2.36
CA PHE A 4 -40.19 11.94 -3.19
C PHE A 4 -40.18 11.53 -4.67
N TYR A 5 -39.03 11.07 -5.18
CA TYR A 5 -38.92 10.51 -6.54
C TYR A 5 -39.77 9.25 -6.72
N LYS A 6 -39.80 8.35 -5.72
CA LYS A 6 -40.68 7.17 -5.74
C LYS A 6 -42.16 7.55 -5.87
N GLY A 7 -42.64 8.49 -5.05
CA GLY A 7 -44.01 9.00 -5.15
C GLY A 7 -44.31 9.60 -6.53
N LEU A 8 -43.38 10.41 -7.06
CA LEU A 8 -43.53 11.04 -8.38
C LEU A 8 -43.62 10.00 -9.52
N THR A 9 -42.82 8.93 -9.47
CA THR A 9 -42.86 7.85 -10.47
C THR A 9 -44.20 7.10 -10.48
N ALA A 10 -44.80 6.85 -9.31
CA ALA A 10 -46.10 6.19 -9.22
C ALA A 10 -47.22 7.03 -9.84
N VAL A 11 -47.19 8.35 -9.61
CA VAL A 11 -48.16 9.29 -10.19
C VAL A 11 -48.00 9.38 -11.71
N LEU A 12 -46.76 9.44 -12.22
CA LEU A 12 -46.50 9.43 -13.66
C LEU A 12 -46.99 8.15 -14.34
N LEU A 13 -46.72 6.97 -13.76
CA LEU A 13 -47.21 5.68 -14.29
C LEU A 13 -48.73 5.61 -14.32
N SER A 14 -49.40 6.10 -13.27
CA SER A 14 -50.86 6.17 -13.20
C SER A 14 -51.44 7.11 -14.28
N LEU A 15 -50.81 8.26 -14.53
CA LEU A 15 -51.24 9.20 -15.56
C LEU A 15 -51.07 8.62 -16.96
N VAL A 16 -49.93 7.97 -17.24
CA VAL A 16 -49.70 7.29 -18.51
C VAL A 16 -50.76 6.21 -18.73
N SER A 17 -51.07 5.39 -17.71
CA SER A 17 -52.13 4.39 -17.79
C SER A 17 -53.49 5.01 -18.12
N PHE A 18 -53.84 6.14 -17.48
CA PHE A 18 -55.10 6.83 -17.74
C PHE A 18 -55.22 7.28 -19.19
N PHE A 19 -54.20 7.95 -19.73
CA PHE A 19 -54.23 8.45 -21.11
C PHE A 19 -54.26 7.33 -22.16
N VAL A 20 -53.54 6.23 -21.92
CA VAL A 20 -53.56 5.05 -22.81
C VAL A 20 -54.96 4.43 -22.81
N THR A 21 -55.54 4.18 -21.64
CA THR A 21 -56.89 3.59 -21.55
C THR A 21 -57.96 4.52 -22.12
N GLN A 22 -57.87 5.84 -21.89
CA GLN A 22 -58.79 6.83 -22.48
C GLN A 22 -58.80 6.76 -24.00
N LYS A 23 -57.61 6.72 -24.62
CA LYS A 23 -57.50 6.64 -26.08
C LYS A 23 -58.10 5.36 -26.65
N GLN A 24 -58.12 4.29 -25.88
CA GLN A 24 -58.54 2.98 -26.36
C GLN A 24 -60.04 2.71 -26.12
N THR A 25 -60.60 3.13 -24.98
CA THR A 25 -61.99 2.80 -24.62
C THR A 25 -62.97 3.96 -24.74
N GLN A 26 -62.50 5.21 -24.83
CA GLN A 26 -63.33 6.44 -24.79
C GLN A 26 -64.22 6.58 -23.52
N GLU A 27 -64.12 5.64 -22.57
CA GLU A 27 -64.91 5.63 -21.35
C GLU A 27 -64.09 6.12 -20.14
N PHE A 28 -64.59 7.20 -19.53
CA PHE A 28 -63.91 7.83 -18.40
C PHE A 28 -63.85 6.97 -17.14
N VAL A 29 -64.89 6.19 -16.87
CA VAL A 29 -64.98 5.36 -15.66
C VAL A 29 -63.95 4.23 -15.71
N PHE A 30 -63.86 3.52 -16.83
CA PHE A 30 -62.90 2.43 -17.00
C PHE A 30 -61.45 2.91 -16.95
N SER A 31 -61.16 4.04 -17.59
CA SER A 31 -59.82 4.63 -17.53
C SER A 31 -59.45 5.06 -16.11
N GLY A 32 -60.36 5.71 -15.38
CA GLY A 32 -60.16 6.10 -13.98
C GLY A 32 -59.89 4.90 -13.07
N SER A 33 -60.65 3.81 -13.22
CA SER A 33 -60.46 2.58 -12.45
C SER A 33 -59.10 1.91 -12.74
N SER A 34 -58.70 1.85 -14.02
CA SER A 34 -57.40 1.28 -14.40
C SER A 34 -56.23 2.08 -13.83
N ALA A 35 -56.30 3.41 -13.92
CA ALA A 35 -55.29 4.32 -13.39
C ALA A 35 -55.19 4.22 -11.85
N GLY A 36 -56.33 4.18 -11.16
CA GLY A 36 -56.38 4.01 -9.70
C GLY A 36 -55.77 2.69 -9.25
N LEU A 37 -56.04 1.59 -9.96
CA LEU A 37 -55.47 0.29 -9.66
C LEU A 37 -53.94 0.27 -9.86
N VAL A 38 -53.46 0.86 -10.96
CA VAL A 38 -52.01 1.01 -11.24
C VAL A 38 -51.32 1.85 -10.17
N LEU A 39 -51.96 2.93 -9.70
CA LEU A 39 -51.44 3.78 -8.63
C LEU A 39 -51.29 3.00 -7.33
N VAL A 40 -52.33 2.25 -6.92
CA VAL A 40 -52.32 1.45 -5.69
C VAL A 40 -51.23 0.38 -5.74
N ILE A 41 -51.13 -0.37 -6.85
CA ILE A 41 -50.07 -1.38 -7.02
C ILE A 41 -48.69 -0.74 -6.98
N SER A 42 -48.50 0.38 -7.67
CA SER A 42 -47.22 1.10 -7.72
C SER A 42 -46.80 1.60 -6.33
N LEU A 43 -47.73 2.16 -5.55
CA LEU A 43 -47.45 2.58 -4.17
C LEU A 43 -47.12 1.40 -3.26
N VAL A 44 -47.87 0.30 -3.36
CA VAL A 44 -47.63 -0.91 -2.56
C VAL A 44 -46.25 -1.51 -2.87
N LEU A 45 -45.82 -1.54 -4.13
CA LEU A 45 -44.48 -2.02 -4.49
C LEU A 45 -43.38 -1.07 -4.02
N LEU A 46 -43.57 0.24 -4.20
CA LEU A 46 -42.54 1.24 -3.88
C LEU A 46 -42.35 1.49 -2.37
N PHE A 47 -43.42 1.37 -1.59
CA PHE A 47 -43.38 1.53 -0.12
C PHE A 47 -43.30 0.20 0.63
N GLY A 48 -43.90 -0.87 0.10
CA GLY A 48 -43.87 -2.21 0.67
C GLY A 48 -42.47 -2.85 0.66
N GLU A 49 -41.54 -2.31 -0.13
CA GLU A 49 -40.13 -2.71 -0.17
C GLU A 49 -39.45 -2.71 1.21
N THR A 50 -39.83 -1.79 2.10
CA THR A 50 -39.19 -1.67 3.42
C THR A 50 -39.75 -2.62 4.48
N LYS A 51 -40.93 -3.22 4.27
CA LYS A 51 -41.66 -3.96 5.31
C LYS A 51 -42.16 -5.35 4.91
N LEU A 52 -42.46 -5.61 3.63
CA LEU A 52 -43.03 -6.89 3.19
C LEU A 52 -41.98 -7.91 2.71
N PHE A 53 -40.84 -7.48 2.16
CA PHE A 53 -39.87 -8.41 1.58
C PHE A 53 -38.41 -8.01 1.86
N PRO A 54 -37.87 -8.25 3.07
CA PRO A 54 -36.47 -7.94 3.39
C PRO A 54 -35.44 -8.72 2.55
N LYS A 55 -35.88 -9.69 1.74
CA LYS A 55 -35.02 -10.54 0.89
C LYS A 55 -35.23 -10.39 -0.62
N LEU A 56 -36.26 -9.65 -1.08
CA LEU A 56 -36.50 -9.48 -2.51
C LEU A 56 -36.07 -8.08 -2.92
N ARG A 57 -34.92 -7.99 -3.59
CA ARG A 57 -34.47 -6.73 -4.17
C ARG A 57 -35.43 -6.33 -5.31
N GLY A 58 -35.90 -5.08 -5.31
CA GLY A 58 -36.88 -4.58 -6.29
C GLY A 58 -36.39 -4.58 -7.74
N ASP A 59 -35.08 -4.49 -7.95
CA ASP A 59 -34.39 -4.63 -9.25
C ASP A 59 -34.65 -6.00 -9.90
N VAL A 60 -34.62 -7.09 -9.14
CA VAL A 60 -34.89 -8.45 -9.61
C VAL A 60 -36.35 -8.58 -10.02
N ILE A 61 -37.28 -8.03 -9.23
CA ILE A 61 -38.71 -8.08 -9.53
C ILE A 61 -39.00 -7.33 -10.84
N PHE A 62 -38.39 -6.16 -11.01
CA PHE A 62 -38.52 -5.37 -12.22
C PHE A 62 -37.99 -6.10 -13.46
N CYS A 63 -36.77 -6.63 -13.42
CA CYS A 63 -36.18 -7.34 -14.55
C CYS A 63 -36.93 -8.63 -14.90
N VAL A 64 -37.40 -9.36 -13.89
CA VAL A 64 -38.25 -10.54 -14.08
C VAL A 64 -39.56 -10.16 -14.75
N GLY A 65 -40.19 -9.06 -14.33
CA GLY A 65 -41.41 -8.54 -14.94
C GLY A 65 -41.22 -8.13 -16.40
N VAL A 66 -40.19 -7.34 -16.70
CA VAL A 66 -39.85 -6.92 -18.07
C VAL A 66 -39.52 -8.13 -18.95
N GLY A 67 -38.74 -9.08 -18.44
CA GLY A 67 -38.41 -10.30 -19.15
C GLY A 67 -39.65 -11.15 -19.47
N ALA A 68 -40.57 -11.31 -18.51
CA ALA A 68 -41.82 -12.02 -18.73
C ALA A 68 -42.71 -11.34 -19.80
N LEU A 69 -42.82 -10.00 -19.75
CA LEU A 69 -43.57 -9.23 -20.75
C LEU A 69 -42.99 -9.38 -22.16
N LEU A 70 -41.67 -9.34 -22.31
CA LEU A 70 -41.00 -9.60 -23.59
C LEU A 70 -41.25 -11.03 -24.06
N GLY A 71 -41.23 -12.01 -23.15
CA GLY A 71 -41.59 -13.39 -23.44
C GLY A 71 -43.00 -13.54 -23.99
N PHE A 72 -43.98 -12.87 -23.36
CA PHE A 72 -45.37 -12.87 -23.84
C PHE A 72 -45.53 -12.14 -25.17
N ALA A 73 -44.83 -11.02 -25.38
CA ALA A 73 -44.86 -10.31 -26.65
C ALA A 73 -44.32 -11.17 -27.80
N LEU A 74 -43.24 -11.92 -27.55
CA LEU A 74 -42.66 -12.84 -28.53
C LEU A 74 -43.60 -14.03 -28.80
N ALA A 75 -44.26 -14.56 -27.76
CA ALA A 75 -45.27 -15.60 -27.90
C ALA A 75 -46.46 -15.15 -28.75
N TRP A 76 -46.92 -13.91 -28.57
CA TRP A 76 -47.99 -13.32 -29.37
C TRP A 76 -47.60 -13.16 -30.85
N PHE A 77 -46.36 -12.70 -31.10
CA PHE A 77 -45.84 -12.56 -32.45
C PHE A 77 -45.73 -13.93 -33.17
N ILE A 78 -45.16 -14.94 -32.50
CA ILE A 78 -45.03 -16.28 -33.04
C ILE A 78 -46.40 -16.95 -33.22
N GLY A 79 -47.32 -16.79 -32.26
CA GLY A 79 -48.68 -17.32 -32.34
C GLY A 79 -49.48 -16.76 -33.52
N THR A 80 -49.23 -15.50 -33.90
CA THR A 80 -49.82 -14.87 -35.09
C THR A 80 -49.39 -15.55 -36.39
N ILE A 81 -48.18 -16.09 -36.44
CA ILE A 81 -47.62 -16.77 -37.62
C ILE A 81 -48.12 -18.23 -37.69
N ILE A 82 -48.18 -18.92 -36.55
CA ILE A 82 -48.34 -20.38 -36.49
C ILE A 82 -49.82 -20.84 -36.59
N ARG A 83 -50.82 -19.97 -36.35
CA ARG A 83 -52.28 -20.23 -36.53
C ARG A 83 -52.84 -21.52 -35.91
N PHE A 84 -52.15 -22.15 -34.94
CA PHE A 84 -52.68 -23.27 -34.17
C PHE A 84 -53.21 -22.77 -32.82
N GLU A 85 -54.53 -22.80 -32.62
CA GLU A 85 -55.17 -22.27 -31.41
C GLU A 85 -54.81 -23.05 -30.14
N GLU A 86 -54.67 -24.38 -30.24
CA GLU A 86 -54.41 -25.23 -29.07
C GLU A 86 -52.98 -25.09 -28.52
N LEU A 87 -52.00 -24.75 -29.37
CA LEU A 87 -50.59 -24.61 -28.99
C LEU A 87 -50.24 -23.20 -28.46
N ASN A 88 -51.11 -22.22 -28.69
CA ASN A 88 -50.86 -20.84 -28.29
C ASN A 88 -50.69 -20.70 -26.77
N LEU A 89 -51.53 -21.36 -25.96
CA LEU A 89 -51.44 -21.27 -24.50
C LEU A 89 -50.13 -21.85 -23.96
N ALA A 90 -49.71 -23.00 -24.49
CA ALA A 90 -48.44 -23.63 -24.13
C ALA A 90 -47.25 -22.74 -24.51
N LEU A 91 -47.32 -22.10 -25.68
CA LEU A 91 -46.30 -21.18 -26.16
C LEU A 91 -46.16 -19.94 -25.27
N TYR A 92 -47.28 -19.34 -24.83
CA TYR A 92 -47.26 -18.23 -23.87
C TYR A 92 -46.65 -18.63 -22.53
N LEU A 93 -46.99 -19.82 -22.01
CA LEU A 93 -46.42 -20.32 -20.75
C LEU A 93 -44.92 -20.54 -20.85
N ILE A 94 -44.45 -21.19 -21.92
CA ILE A 94 -43.02 -21.50 -22.12
C ILE A 94 -42.21 -20.22 -22.27
N LEU A 95 -42.63 -19.31 -23.17
CA LEU A 95 -41.89 -18.08 -23.45
C LEU A 95 -42.00 -17.06 -22.32
N GLY A 96 -43.14 -17.00 -21.62
CA GLY A 96 -43.30 -16.17 -20.42
C GLY A 96 -42.39 -16.63 -19.28
N LEU A 97 -42.32 -17.94 -19.00
CA LEU A 97 -41.41 -18.49 -17.99
C LEU A 97 -39.94 -18.35 -18.40
N PHE A 98 -39.63 -18.55 -19.67
CA PHE A 98 -38.29 -18.31 -20.21
C PHE A 98 -37.88 -16.84 -20.06
N GLY A 99 -38.75 -15.92 -20.43
CA GLY A 99 -38.56 -14.48 -20.25
C GLY A 99 -38.36 -14.08 -18.79
N ALA A 100 -39.17 -14.63 -17.87
CA ALA A 100 -39.01 -14.42 -16.43
C ALA A 100 -37.65 -14.95 -15.91
N ARG A 101 -37.21 -16.12 -16.40
CA ARG A 101 -35.93 -16.72 -16.03
C ARG A 101 -34.74 -15.93 -16.59
N ALA A 102 -34.85 -15.45 -17.82
CA ALA A 102 -33.87 -14.56 -18.45
C ALA A 102 -33.77 -13.24 -17.68
N GLY A 103 -34.91 -12.63 -17.33
CA GLY A 103 -34.97 -11.42 -16.50
C GLY A 103 -34.34 -11.58 -15.12
N LYS A 104 -34.56 -12.73 -14.46
CA LYS A 104 -33.90 -13.07 -13.19
C LYS A 104 -32.38 -13.19 -13.32
N SER A 105 -31.91 -13.76 -14.43
CA SER A 105 -30.49 -13.97 -14.69
C SER A 105 -29.80 -12.64 -14.99
N PHE A 106 -30.43 -11.79 -15.81
CA PHE A 106 -29.98 -10.43 -16.12
C PHE A 106 -29.92 -9.49 -14.90
N ALA A 107 -30.74 -9.75 -13.88
CA ALA A 107 -30.71 -9.01 -12.62
C ALA A 107 -29.58 -9.45 -11.67
N LYS A 108 -29.06 -10.67 -11.81
CA LYS A 108 -28.04 -11.23 -10.91
C LYS A 108 -26.62 -11.10 -11.45
N GLU A 109 -26.47 -11.07 -12.75
CA GLU A 109 -25.19 -11.00 -13.47
C GLU A 109 -25.30 -9.89 -14.50
N PRO A 110 -24.22 -9.12 -14.75
CA PRO A 110 -24.05 -7.65 -14.72
C PRO A 110 -25.01 -6.77 -15.57
N GLY A 111 -26.21 -7.23 -15.92
CA GLY A 111 -27.11 -6.60 -16.87
C GLY A 111 -27.60 -5.22 -16.44
N LEU A 112 -27.98 -5.04 -15.18
CA LEU A 112 -28.46 -3.73 -14.70
C LEU A 112 -27.33 -2.72 -14.40
N SER A 113 -26.09 -3.20 -14.22
CA SER A 113 -24.91 -2.34 -14.14
C SER A 113 -24.51 -1.74 -15.49
N VAL A 114 -24.91 -2.36 -16.61
CA VAL A 114 -24.68 -1.82 -17.97
C VAL A 114 -25.55 -0.59 -18.25
N PHE A 115 -26.74 -0.50 -17.64
CA PHE A 115 -27.68 0.60 -17.85
C PHE A 115 -27.69 1.65 -16.72
N GLY A 116 -26.70 1.63 -15.81
CA GLY A 116 -26.53 2.65 -14.77
C GLY A 116 -27.63 2.70 -13.70
N GLY A 117 -28.45 1.64 -13.57
CA GLY A 117 -29.59 1.58 -12.65
C GLY A 117 -29.36 0.77 -11.36
N GLY A 118 -28.22 0.10 -11.23
CA GLY A 118 -27.85 -0.61 -10.00
C GLY A 118 -27.12 0.31 -9.03
N GLY A 119 -27.73 0.61 -7.89
CA GLY A 119 -27.09 1.34 -6.79
C GLY A 119 -25.87 0.60 -6.28
N GLY A 120 -24.69 0.92 -6.82
CA GLY A 120 -23.40 0.38 -6.40
C GLY A 120 -22.37 0.39 -7.53
N GLY A 121 -21.67 1.52 -7.68
CA GLY A 121 -20.39 1.60 -8.40
C GLY A 121 -20.41 2.30 -9.76
N PRO A 122 -19.35 3.05 -10.13
CA PRO A 122 -19.25 3.74 -11.41
C PRO A 122 -19.06 2.72 -12.55
N THR A 123 -20.06 2.68 -13.42
CA THR A 123 -20.15 2.14 -14.78
C THR A 123 -18.82 1.76 -15.46
N SER A 124 -18.59 0.45 -15.62
CA SER A 124 -17.78 -0.09 -16.72
C SER A 124 -18.71 -0.35 -17.91
N LEU A 125 -18.58 0.45 -18.96
CA LEU A 125 -19.15 0.11 -20.26
C LEU A 125 -18.36 -1.08 -20.82
N VAL A 126 -19.07 -2.13 -21.21
CA VAL A 126 -18.49 -3.35 -21.78
C VAL A 126 -18.19 -3.08 -23.25
N ASP A 127 -16.90 -2.98 -23.60
CA ASP A 127 -16.45 -2.97 -25.00
C ASP A 127 -16.65 -4.38 -25.61
N PRO A 128 -17.38 -4.54 -26.73
CA PRO A 128 -17.68 -5.84 -27.34
C PRO A 128 -16.54 -6.42 -28.20
N PHE A 129 -15.40 -5.75 -28.25
CA PHE A 129 -14.18 -6.25 -28.88
C PHE A 129 -13.15 -6.47 -27.79
N GLY A 130 -12.71 -7.72 -27.62
CA GLY A 130 -11.79 -8.21 -26.58
C GLY A 130 -10.36 -7.66 -26.65
N VAL A 131 -10.23 -6.34 -26.73
CA VAL A 131 -9.05 -5.63 -26.26
C VAL A 131 -9.19 -5.65 -24.75
N ALA A 132 -8.33 -6.43 -24.09
CA ALA A 132 -8.19 -6.37 -22.65
C ALA A 132 -8.00 -4.90 -22.28
N SER A 133 -9.05 -4.28 -21.75
CA SER A 133 -8.92 -2.98 -21.13
C SER A 133 -7.85 -3.18 -20.08
N ILE A 134 -6.68 -2.57 -20.34
CA ILE A 134 -5.70 -2.29 -19.29
C ILE A 134 -6.55 -1.57 -18.25
N GLY A 135 -6.90 -2.32 -17.20
CA GLY A 135 -7.79 -1.83 -16.18
C GLY A 135 -7.26 -0.48 -15.79
N LYS A 136 -8.08 0.57 -15.90
CA LYS A 136 -7.83 1.78 -15.14
C LYS A 136 -7.46 1.27 -13.75
N ASP A 137 -6.24 1.55 -13.32
CA ASP A 137 -5.85 1.39 -11.93
C ASP A 137 -6.87 2.22 -11.15
N GLU A 138 -7.99 1.60 -10.78
CA GLU A 138 -8.72 2.03 -9.60
C GLU A 138 -7.65 2.08 -8.55
N VAL A 139 -7.38 3.30 -8.12
CA VAL A 139 -6.43 3.62 -7.08
C VAL A 139 -6.85 2.81 -5.85
N ARG A 140 -6.30 1.59 -5.73
CA ARG A 140 -6.76 0.62 -4.74
C ARG A 140 -6.20 1.03 -3.40
N ASP A 141 -7.09 1.09 -2.41
CA ASP A 141 -6.78 1.34 -1.02
C ASP A 141 -5.54 0.58 -0.57
N LYS A 142 -4.59 1.30 0.04
CA LYS A 142 -3.37 0.71 0.60
C LYS A 142 -3.50 0.63 2.11
N ILE A 143 -3.68 -0.57 2.62
CA ILE A 143 -3.94 -0.83 4.03
C ILE A 143 -2.61 -0.95 4.76
N LEU A 144 -2.37 -0.08 5.74
CA LEU A 144 -1.14 -0.04 6.51
C LEU A 144 -1.14 -1.04 7.67
N ASP A 145 -0.02 -1.74 7.84
CA ASP A 145 0.30 -2.58 9.00
C ASP A 145 1.15 -1.81 10.04
N THR A 146 1.10 -2.25 11.30
CA THR A 146 1.88 -1.75 12.44
C THR A 146 3.37 -1.70 12.14
N SER A 147 3.92 -2.73 11.50
CA SER A 147 5.35 -2.85 11.17
C SER A 147 5.85 -1.73 10.24
N VAL A 148 5.03 -1.32 9.27
CA VAL A 148 5.35 -0.28 8.28
C VAL A 148 5.25 1.11 8.90
N VAL A 149 4.26 1.32 9.75
CA VAL A 149 4.06 2.60 10.44
C VAL A 149 5.23 2.90 11.40
N ILE A 150 5.70 1.91 12.16
CA ILE A 150 6.81 2.08 13.10
C ILE A 150 8.14 2.33 12.36
N ASP A 151 8.36 1.64 11.24
CA ASP A 151 9.55 1.80 10.41
C ASP A 151 9.64 3.22 9.82
N GLY A 152 8.54 3.73 9.27
CA GLY A 152 8.39 5.12 8.83
C GLY A 152 8.83 5.41 7.39
N ARG A 153 9.55 4.49 6.71
CA ARG A 153 9.96 4.68 5.30
C ARG A 153 8.78 4.86 4.33
N ILE A 154 7.58 4.44 4.73
CA ILE A 154 6.36 4.66 3.95
C ILE A 154 6.08 6.13 3.68
N LEU A 155 6.46 7.03 4.60
CA LEU A 155 6.29 8.47 4.40
C LEU A 155 7.22 8.97 3.29
N ASP A 156 8.49 8.60 3.35
CA ASP A 156 9.47 9.00 2.32
C ASP A 156 9.06 8.47 0.94
N ILE A 157 8.63 7.20 0.88
CA ILE A 157 8.17 6.59 -0.38
C ILE A 157 6.89 7.27 -0.88
N ALA A 158 5.96 7.62 -0.01
CA ALA A 158 4.76 8.38 -0.37
C ALA A 158 5.13 9.73 -0.99
N ASP A 159 6.09 10.45 -0.39
CA ASP A 159 6.54 11.76 -0.88
C ASP A 159 7.25 11.69 -2.24
N THR A 160 7.86 10.55 -2.60
CA THR A 160 8.38 10.32 -3.95
C THR A 160 7.30 10.07 -5.02
N HIS A 161 6.03 10.00 -4.65
CA HIS A 161 4.90 9.66 -5.54
C HIS A 161 5.01 8.25 -6.16
N PHE A 162 5.78 7.34 -5.55
CA PHE A 162 5.89 5.95 -6.00
C PHE A 162 4.70 5.08 -5.54
N ILE A 163 3.91 5.60 -4.60
CA ILE A 163 2.76 4.93 -4.01
C ILE A 163 1.55 5.83 -4.26
N ASP A 164 0.55 5.34 -5.00
CA ASP A 164 -0.68 6.08 -5.25
C ASP A 164 -1.84 5.67 -4.33
N GLY A 165 -2.73 6.62 -4.05
CA GLY A 165 -4.02 6.34 -3.42
C GLY A 165 -4.07 6.47 -1.91
N PRO A 166 -5.29 6.54 -1.36
CA PRO A 166 -5.45 6.79 0.05
C PRO A 166 -4.82 5.66 0.87
N LEU A 167 -4.00 6.06 1.84
CA LEU A 167 -3.47 5.13 2.83
C LEU A 167 -4.57 4.87 3.87
N ILE A 168 -5.04 3.64 3.93
CA ILE A 168 -6.04 3.22 4.90
C ILE A 168 -5.31 2.77 6.17
N LEU A 169 -5.56 3.48 7.28
CA LEU A 169 -5.08 3.13 8.60
C LEU A 169 -6.21 2.49 9.41
N PRO A 170 -6.17 1.17 9.68
CA PRO A 170 -7.20 0.54 10.50
C PRO A 170 -7.11 0.97 11.97
N ASN A 171 -8.26 1.16 12.61
CA ASN A 171 -8.29 1.53 14.03
C ASN A 171 -7.64 0.46 14.93
N PHE A 172 -7.68 -0.83 14.55
CA PHE A 172 -7.02 -1.88 15.31
C PHE A 172 -5.48 -1.81 15.25
N VAL A 173 -4.90 -1.33 14.15
CA VAL A 173 -3.45 -1.05 14.02
C VAL A 173 -3.06 0.13 14.89
N LEU A 174 -3.86 1.20 14.91
CA LEU A 174 -3.64 2.35 15.80
C LEU A 174 -3.62 1.92 17.27
N ARG A 175 -4.58 1.08 17.68
CA ARG A 175 -4.64 0.54 19.06
C ARG A 175 -3.43 -0.33 19.39
N GLU A 176 -2.96 -1.14 18.45
CA GLU A 176 -1.76 -1.95 18.65
C GLU A 176 -0.52 -1.08 18.87
N ILE A 177 -0.34 -0.02 18.07
CA ILE A 177 0.76 0.94 18.25
C ILE A 177 0.68 1.62 19.63
N GLN A 178 -0.52 2.00 20.08
CA GLN A 178 -0.74 2.58 21.42
C GLN A 178 -0.34 1.58 22.52
N LEU A 179 -0.79 0.33 22.43
CA LEU A 179 -0.42 -0.72 23.39
C LEU A 179 1.10 -0.96 23.43
N ILE A 180 1.78 -0.91 22.27
CA ILE A 180 3.24 -0.99 22.20
C ILE A 180 3.89 0.23 22.87
N SER A 181 3.30 1.43 22.71
CA SER A 181 3.81 2.67 23.32
C SER A 181 3.62 2.75 24.83
N ASP A 182 2.71 1.97 25.40
CA ASP A 182 2.47 1.86 26.84
C ASP A 182 3.18 0.64 27.47
N SER A 183 4.00 -0.08 26.68
CA SER A 183 4.71 -1.26 27.15
C SER A 183 5.71 -0.92 28.27
N SER A 184 5.80 -1.80 29.26
CA SER A 184 6.80 -1.74 30.33
C SER A 184 8.23 -1.87 29.80
N ASP A 185 8.42 -2.59 28.69
CA ASP A 185 9.70 -2.73 27.99
C ASP A 185 10.13 -1.41 27.34
N PRO A 186 11.25 -0.79 27.74
CA PRO A 186 11.74 0.47 27.18
C PRO A 186 11.93 0.45 25.65
N ILE A 187 12.34 -0.68 25.07
CA ILE A 187 12.60 -0.80 23.63
C ILE A 187 11.29 -0.81 22.86
N LYS A 188 10.31 -1.62 23.31
CA LYS A 188 8.96 -1.62 22.73
C LYS A 188 8.30 -0.26 22.87
N ARG A 189 8.40 0.36 24.05
CA ARG A 189 7.88 1.71 24.32
C ARG A 189 8.46 2.76 23.38
N ALA A 190 9.77 2.73 23.14
CA ALA A 190 10.44 3.63 22.20
C ALA A 190 9.94 3.43 20.76
N ARG A 191 9.78 2.18 20.33
CA ARG A 191 9.21 1.84 19.01
C ARG A 191 7.76 2.30 18.85
N GLY A 192 6.91 2.09 19.87
CA GLY A 192 5.51 2.53 19.85
C GLY A 192 5.39 4.06 19.78
N ARG A 193 6.19 4.80 20.58
CA ARG A 193 6.24 6.27 20.51
C ARG A 193 6.69 6.77 19.14
N ARG A 194 7.69 6.13 18.53
CA ARG A 194 8.11 6.41 17.15
C ARG A 194 6.95 6.18 16.16
N GLY A 195 6.22 5.07 16.29
CA GLY A 195 5.04 4.79 15.46
C GLY A 195 3.97 5.89 15.55
N LEU A 196 3.63 6.34 16.76
CA LEU A 196 2.69 7.45 16.98
C LEU A 196 3.20 8.77 16.39
N GLU A 197 4.51 9.03 16.48
CA GLU A 197 5.14 10.19 15.84
C GLU A 197 5.01 10.10 14.30
N MET A 198 5.25 8.92 13.71
CA MET A 198 5.14 8.72 12.26
C MET A 198 3.70 8.87 11.77
N LEU A 199 2.71 8.39 12.52
CA LEU A 199 1.30 8.61 12.20
C LEU A 199 0.93 10.10 12.19
N ASN A 200 1.41 10.86 13.17
CA ASN A 200 1.22 12.30 13.20
C ASN A 200 1.87 13.01 12.00
N LYS A 201 3.06 12.55 11.57
CA LYS A 201 3.71 13.07 10.36
C LYS A 201 2.93 12.71 9.10
N LEU A 202 2.50 11.45 8.96
CA LEU A 202 1.68 10.98 7.84
C LEU A 202 0.39 11.79 7.70
N GLN A 203 -0.28 12.13 8.80
CA GLN A 203 -1.52 12.93 8.77
C GLN A 203 -1.29 14.42 8.44
N ARG A 204 -0.17 15.01 8.88
CA ARG A 204 0.07 16.47 8.76
C ARG A 204 0.92 16.87 7.57
N LYS A 205 1.85 16.02 7.16
CA LYS A 205 2.89 16.30 6.16
C LYS A 205 2.82 15.37 4.96
N GLY A 206 1.99 14.33 4.99
CA GLY A 206 1.90 13.38 3.89
C GLY A 206 1.40 14.05 2.61
N SER A 207 2.11 13.79 1.52
CA SER A 207 1.66 14.05 0.14
C SER A 207 0.39 13.26 -0.23
N ILE A 208 0.10 12.18 0.51
CA ILE A 208 -1.03 11.26 0.27
C ILE A 208 -2.07 11.36 1.40
N GLU A 209 -3.35 11.31 1.03
CA GLU A 209 -4.47 11.27 1.98
C GLU A 209 -4.43 10.00 2.85
N VAL A 210 -4.49 10.18 4.17
CA VAL A 210 -4.59 9.06 5.13
C VAL A 210 -6.02 8.98 5.67
N LYS A 211 -6.69 7.84 5.46
CA LYS A 211 -8.06 7.59 5.96
C LYS A 211 -8.04 6.56 7.08
N ILE A 212 -8.66 6.90 8.21
CA ILE A 212 -8.84 5.96 9.31
C ILE A 212 -10.11 5.15 9.05
N THR A 213 -10.01 3.82 9.04
CA THR A 213 -11.18 2.94 9.00
C THR A 213 -11.47 2.35 10.38
N TYR A 214 -12.74 2.44 10.78
CA TYR A 214 -13.23 1.88 12.04
C TYR A 214 -13.85 0.49 11.86
N LYS A 215 -13.77 -0.08 10.64
CA LYS A 215 -14.20 -1.46 10.39
C LYS A 215 -13.33 -2.42 11.18
N ASP A 216 -13.96 -3.24 12.00
CA ASP A 216 -13.30 -4.24 12.84
C ASP A 216 -14.01 -5.59 12.68
N TYR A 217 -13.29 -6.66 12.96
CA TYR A 217 -13.75 -8.03 12.82
C TYR A 217 -13.70 -8.69 14.19
N SER A 218 -14.88 -8.99 14.76
CA SER A 218 -15.02 -9.60 16.07
C SER A 218 -14.73 -11.11 16.05
N ASP A 219 -14.73 -11.73 14.87
CA ASP A 219 -14.51 -13.15 14.67
C ASP A 219 -13.03 -13.57 14.74
N THR A 220 -12.10 -12.63 14.81
CA THR A 220 -10.67 -12.95 15.00
C THR A 220 -10.01 -11.92 15.90
N ARG A 221 -9.11 -12.37 16.79
CA ARG A 221 -8.36 -11.48 17.69
C ARG A 221 -7.05 -10.99 17.09
N GLU A 222 -6.45 -11.79 16.21
CA GLU A 222 -5.16 -11.51 15.57
C GLU A 222 -5.26 -10.34 14.58
N VAL A 223 -4.33 -9.39 14.69
CA VAL A 223 -4.28 -8.19 13.82
C VAL A 223 -4.05 -8.58 12.37
N ASP A 224 -3.13 -9.51 12.12
CA ASP A 224 -2.77 -10.03 10.80
C ASP A 224 -3.99 -10.57 10.03
N ALA A 225 -4.80 -11.40 10.69
CA ALA A 225 -6.01 -11.95 10.10
C ALA A 225 -7.06 -10.86 9.81
N LYS A 226 -7.16 -9.83 10.66
CA LYS A 226 -8.02 -8.67 10.41
C LYS A 226 -7.56 -7.87 9.20
N LEU A 227 -6.25 -7.69 9.01
CA LEU A 227 -5.69 -7.02 7.83
C LEU A 227 -6.05 -7.77 6.55
N ILE A 228 -5.86 -9.09 6.53
CA ILE A 228 -6.20 -9.94 5.37
C ILE A 228 -7.69 -9.88 5.05
N LYS A 229 -8.55 -9.95 6.08
CA LYS A 229 -9.99 -9.85 5.91
C LYS A 229 -10.41 -8.45 5.42
N LEU A 230 -9.81 -7.40 5.95
CA LEU A 230 -10.03 -6.03 5.47
C LEU A 230 -9.67 -5.88 3.99
N ALA A 231 -8.50 -6.38 3.60
CA ALA A 231 -8.03 -6.30 2.22
C ALA A 231 -8.91 -7.08 1.25
N ARG A 232 -9.41 -8.26 1.64
CA ARG A 232 -10.38 -9.02 0.82
C ARG A 232 -11.69 -8.29 0.66
N ASP A 233 -12.22 -7.72 1.73
CA ASP A 233 -13.52 -7.05 1.71
C ASP A 233 -13.49 -5.73 0.92
N THR A 234 -12.35 -5.01 0.92
CA THR A 234 -12.21 -3.73 0.19
C THR A 234 -11.53 -3.87 -1.17
N GLY A 235 -10.95 -5.03 -1.48
CA GLY A 235 -10.08 -5.21 -2.65
C GLY A 235 -8.73 -4.47 -2.55
N GLY A 236 -8.40 -3.96 -1.37
CA GLY A 236 -7.17 -3.21 -1.09
C GLY A 236 -5.90 -4.07 -1.10
N LYS A 237 -4.75 -3.39 -1.13
CA LYS A 237 -3.42 -4.02 -1.02
C LYS A 237 -2.87 -3.81 0.39
N ILE A 238 -2.26 -4.82 0.99
CA ILE A 238 -1.64 -4.70 2.31
C ILE A 238 -0.23 -4.14 2.16
N VAL A 239 0.15 -3.15 2.95
CA VAL A 239 1.53 -2.65 3.05
C VAL A 239 2.12 -3.14 4.36
N THR A 240 3.11 -4.01 4.30
CA THR A 240 3.74 -4.62 5.50
C THR A 240 5.25 -4.80 5.32
N ASN A 241 5.99 -4.88 6.43
CA ASN A 241 7.39 -5.30 6.44
C ASN A 241 7.54 -6.76 6.88
N ASP A 242 6.46 -7.38 7.36
CA ASP A 242 6.46 -8.76 7.86
C ASP A 242 6.41 -9.77 6.70
N PHE A 243 7.33 -10.73 6.73
CA PHE A 243 7.45 -11.78 5.73
C PHE A 243 6.40 -12.88 5.86
N ASN A 244 5.97 -13.18 7.09
CA ASN A 244 4.95 -14.19 7.37
C ASN A 244 3.57 -13.69 6.95
N LEU A 245 3.23 -12.44 7.31
CA LEU A 245 1.98 -11.82 6.85
C LEU A 245 1.92 -11.78 5.32
N ASN A 246 3.05 -11.50 4.66
CA ASN A 246 3.13 -11.54 3.20
C ASN A 246 2.72 -12.90 2.62
N LYS A 247 3.37 -13.99 3.06
CA LYS A 247 3.06 -15.34 2.58
C LYS A 247 1.60 -15.73 2.80
N VAL A 248 1.07 -15.47 4.00
CA VAL A 248 -0.30 -15.85 4.34
C VAL A 248 -1.31 -15.03 3.54
N ALA A 249 -1.07 -13.73 3.35
CA ALA A 249 -1.95 -12.87 2.56
C ALA A 249 -1.98 -13.26 1.08
N GLU A 250 -0.82 -13.56 0.47
CA GLU A 250 -0.74 -14.01 -0.93
C GLU A 250 -1.49 -15.34 -1.16
N LEU A 251 -1.36 -16.30 -0.24
CA LEU A 251 -2.12 -17.56 -0.29
C LEU A 251 -3.64 -17.34 -0.24
N GLN A 252 -4.10 -16.26 0.39
CA GLN A 252 -5.51 -15.88 0.46
C GLN A 252 -5.95 -14.94 -0.68
N GLY A 253 -5.12 -14.76 -1.71
CA GLY A 253 -5.41 -13.95 -2.90
C GLY A 253 -5.32 -12.44 -2.66
N VAL A 254 -4.71 -12.00 -1.56
CA VAL A 254 -4.49 -10.59 -1.25
C VAL A 254 -3.14 -10.14 -1.76
N LYS A 255 -3.11 -9.04 -2.53
CA LYS A 255 -1.84 -8.45 -2.98
C LYS A 255 -1.15 -7.71 -1.85
N VAL A 256 0.15 -7.89 -1.74
CA VAL A 256 0.98 -7.29 -0.69
C VAL A 256 2.06 -6.41 -1.29
N LEU A 257 2.31 -5.27 -0.65
CA LEU A 257 3.37 -4.32 -0.96
C LEU A 257 4.37 -4.36 0.20
N ASN A 258 5.47 -5.09 0.02
CA ASN A 258 6.49 -5.22 1.06
C ASN A 258 7.64 -4.24 0.85
N LEU A 259 7.91 -3.35 1.82
CA LEU A 259 8.94 -2.31 1.64
C LEU A 259 10.36 -2.88 1.62
N ASN A 260 10.61 -4.00 2.30
CA ASN A 260 11.91 -4.66 2.23
C ASN A 260 12.14 -5.28 0.84
N THR A 261 11.08 -5.80 0.23
CA THR A 261 11.14 -6.31 -1.15
C THR A 261 11.38 -5.16 -2.14
N LEU A 262 10.69 -4.03 -1.96
CA LEU A 262 10.91 -2.83 -2.75
C LEU A 262 12.36 -2.32 -2.62
N ALA A 263 12.88 -2.20 -1.41
CA ALA A 263 14.25 -1.75 -1.17
C ALA A 263 15.29 -2.66 -1.84
N ASN A 264 15.07 -3.97 -1.83
CA ASN A 264 15.94 -4.91 -2.55
C ASN A 264 15.82 -4.77 -4.08
N ALA A 265 14.64 -4.46 -4.61
CA ALA A 265 14.43 -4.26 -6.04
C ALA A 265 15.07 -2.97 -6.56
N LEU A 266 15.27 -1.99 -5.68
CA LEU A 266 15.94 -0.72 -5.98
C LEU A 266 17.48 -0.81 -5.93
N LYS A 267 18.06 -1.96 -5.55
CA LYS A 267 19.51 -2.13 -5.55
C LYS A 267 20.05 -2.04 -6.99
N PRO A 268 21.13 -1.28 -7.23
CA PRO A 268 21.73 -1.17 -8.56
C PRO A 268 22.03 -2.54 -9.18
N VAL A 269 21.59 -2.72 -10.43
CA VAL A 269 21.90 -3.93 -11.20
C VAL A 269 23.22 -3.70 -11.91
N VAL A 270 24.29 -4.21 -11.32
CA VAL A 270 25.58 -4.33 -12.01
C VAL A 270 25.51 -5.46 -13.03
N LEU A 271 25.97 -5.21 -14.25
CA LEU A 271 26.03 -6.20 -15.35
C LEU A 271 27.47 -6.63 -15.66
N PRO A 272 27.71 -7.87 -16.14
CA PRO A 272 28.99 -8.23 -16.73
C PRO A 272 29.36 -7.30 -17.90
N GLY A 273 30.61 -6.85 -17.93
CA GLY A 273 31.12 -5.87 -18.91
C GLY A 273 30.92 -4.40 -18.52
N GLU A 274 30.22 -4.11 -17.44
CA GLU A 274 30.08 -2.74 -16.91
C GLU A 274 31.38 -2.27 -16.24
N GLU A 275 31.73 -1.00 -16.41
CA GLU A 275 32.86 -0.37 -15.73
C GLU A 275 32.40 0.33 -14.45
N LEU A 276 33.08 0.05 -13.34
CA LEU A 276 32.81 0.64 -12.03
C LEU A 276 34.10 1.27 -11.47
N ALA A 277 33.98 2.38 -10.75
CA ALA A 277 35.07 2.91 -9.94
C ALA A 277 34.94 2.38 -8.51
N ILE A 278 35.96 1.66 -8.03
CA ILE A 278 35.94 1.03 -6.70
C ILE A 278 37.22 1.38 -5.96
N GLN A 279 37.07 1.82 -4.71
CA GLN A 279 38.20 1.94 -3.79
C GLN A 279 38.58 0.56 -3.25
N VAL A 280 39.85 0.20 -3.43
CA VAL A 280 40.38 -1.05 -2.87
C VAL A 280 40.66 -0.83 -1.39
N ILE A 281 39.97 -1.56 -0.52
CA ILE A 281 40.02 -1.37 0.94
C ILE A 281 41.00 -2.35 1.58
N LYS A 282 41.04 -3.59 1.11
CA LYS A 282 41.87 -4.66 1.67
C LYS A 282 42.32 -5.65 0.61
N GLU A 283 43.35 -6.43 0.93
CA GLU A 283 43.76 -7.57 0.10
C GLU A 283 42.74 -8.72 0.19
N GLY A 284 42.60 -9.44 -0.92
CA GLY A 284 41.71 -10.58 -1.06
C GLY A 284 42.29 -11.87 -0.48
N LYS A 285 41.52 -12.95 -0.61
CA LYS A 285 41.92 -14.26 -0.08
C LYS A 285 43.01 -14.93 -0.94
N ASP A 286 42.94 -14.73 -2.26
CA ASP A 286 43.95 -15.24 -3.19
C ASP A 286 45.02 -14.19 -3.45
N GLU A 287 46.24 -14.64 -3.77
CA GLU A 287 47.37 -13.75 -4.07
C GLU A 287 47.02 -12.75 -5.18
N ASN A 288 47.38 -11.49 -4.96
CA ASN A 288 47.08 -10.35 -5.84
C ASN A 288 45.61 -9.94 -5.96
N GLN A 289 44.65 -10.51 -5.22
CA GLN A 289 43.29 -9.97 -5.21
C GLN A 289 43.16 -8.71 -4.35
N GLY A 290 42.32 -7.77 -4.79
CA GLY A 290 41.85 -6.65 -3.97
C GLY A 290 40.37 -6.84 -3.65
N ILE A 291 39.92 -6.31 -2.51
CA ILE A 291 38.51 -6.27 -2.13
C ILE A 291 38.09 -4.81 -1.90
N GLY A 292 37.01 -4.43 -2.57
CA GLY A 292 36.26 -3.21 -2.32
C GLY A 292 34.79 -3.52 -2.00
N TYR A 293 34.04 -2.48 -1.68
CA TYR A 293 32.61 -2.57 -1.43
C TYR A 293 31.89 -1.48 -2.23
N LEU A 294 30.75 -1.82 -2.80
CA LEU A 294 29.80 -0.82 -3.29
C LEU A 294 29.13 -0.11 -2.12
N GLU A 295 28.47 1.03 -2.39
CA GLU A 295 27.74 1.80 -1.39
C GLU A 295 26.66 0.97 -0.67
N ASP A 296 26.12 -0.04 -1.33
CA ASP A 296 25.10 -0.96 -0.77
C ASP A 296 25.69 -2.11 0.05
N GLY A 297 27.02 -2.17 0.20
CA GLY A 297 27.75 -3.21 0.93
C GLY A 297 28.06 -4.48 0.12
N THR A 298 27.71 -4.52 -1.18
CA THR A 298 28.07 -5.64 -2.07
C THR A 298 29.59 -5.75 -2.18
N MET A 299 30.12 -6.95 -1.94
CA MET A 299 31.56 -7.19 -2.00
C MET A 299 32.03 -7.27 -3.46
N VAL A 300 33.01 -6.45 -3.81
CA VAL A 300 33.66 -6.43 -5.12
C VAL A 300 35.06 -7.01 -5.00
N VAL A 301 35.30 -8.12 -5.67
CA VAL A 301 36.61 -8.77 -5.78
C VAL A 301 37.27 -8.30 -7.07
N ILE A 302 38.48 -7.77 -6.95
CA ILE A 302 39.26 -7.21 -8.05
C ILE A 302 40.44 -8.14 -8.30
N GLU A 303 40.42 -8.82 -9.45
CA GLU A 303 41.55 -9.61 -9.93
C GLU A 303 42.77 -8.70 -10.16
N ASN A 304 43.93 -9.12 -9.64
CA ASN A 304 45.15 -8.31 -9.61
C ASN A 304 44.99 -6.95 -8.90
N GLY A 305 44.03 -6.80 -7.98
CA GLY A 305 43.79 -5.56 -7.23
C GLY A 305 44.61 -5.39 -5.94
N GLY A 306 45.34 -6.40 -5.47
CA GLY A 306 46.01 -6.37 -4.15
C GLY A 306 47.05 -5.25 -4.00
N HIS A 307 47.79 -4.96 -5.08
CA HIS A 307 48.78 -3.87 -5.09
C HIS A 307 48.15 -2.46 -5.21
N LEU A 308 46.82 -2.38 -5.34
CA LEU A 308 46.06 -1.13 -5.48
C LEU A 308 45.30 -0.75 -4.20
N VAL A 309 45.56 -1.43 -3.08
CA VAL A 309 44.96 -1.11 -1.77
C VAL A 309 45.17 0.37 -1.43
N GLY A 310 44.09 1.01 -1.00
CA GLY A 310 44.01 2.44 -0.68
C GLY A 310 43.68 3.35 -1.88
N LYS A 311 43.72 2.83 -3.12
CA LYS A 311 43.44 3.61 -4.33
C LYS A 311 42.05 3.33 -4.89
N GLU A 312 41.51 4.32 -5.58
CA GLU A 312 40.30 4.17 -6.41
C GLU A 312 40.71 3.72 -7.82
N VAL A 313 40.09 2.64 -8.30
CA VAL A 313 40.47 1.98 -9.55
C VAL A 313 39.21 1.76 -10.39
N LYS A 314 39.30 2.02 -11.70
CA LYS A 314 38.28 1.61 -12.66
C LYS A 314 38.42 0.13 -12.97
N VAL A 315 37.37 -0.63 -12.75
CA VAL A 315 37.34 -2.08 -12.89
C VAL A 315 36.19 -2.48 -13.81
N THR A 316 36.40 -3.49 -14.65
CA THR A 316 35.35 -4.08 -15.49
C THR A 316 34.81 -5.34 -14.83
N VAL A 317 33.48 -5.46 -14.76
CA VAL A 317 32.81 -6.62 -14.17
C VAL A 317 32.99 -7.85 -15.04
N THR A 318 33.55 -8.92 -14.49
CA THR A 318 33.76 -10.19 -15.19
C THR A 318 32.63 -11.17 -14.92
N SER A 319 32.24 -11.33 -13.65
CA SER A 319 31.16 -12.24 -13.26
C SER A 319 30.51 -11.82 -11.95
N ILE A 320 29.31 -12.32 -11.72
CA ILE A 320 28.52 -12.02 -10.53
C ILE A 320 28.14 -13.34 -9.90
N ILE A 321 28.50 -13.54 -8.63
CA ILE A 321 28.22 -14.76 -7.88
C ILE A 321 27.33 -14.40 -6.70
N GLN A 322 26.17 -15.06 -6.59
CA GLN A 322 25.34 -14.99 -5.40
C GLN A 322 25.81 -16.05 -4.41
N THR A 323 26.19 -15.63 -3.20
CA THR A 323 26.57 -16.52 -2.09
C THR A 323 25.53 -16.45 -0.97
N ALA A 324 25.63 -17.35 0.01
CA ALA A 324 24.80 -17.35 1.22
C ALA A 324 24.93 -16.05 2.04
N ALA A 325 26.07 -15.35 1.96
CA ALA A 325 26.32 -14.09 2.66
C ALA A 325 25.90 -12.85 1.85
N GLY A 326 25.53 -13.01 0.58
CA GLY A 326 25.15 -11.91 -0.30
C GLY A 326 25.70 -12.02 -1.71
N LYS A 327 25.50 -10.95 -2.48
CA LYS A 327 26.00 -10.81 -3.85
C LYS A 327 27.50 -10.48 -3.80
N MET A 328 28.29 -11.14 -4.63
CA MET A 328 29.70 -10.87 -4.84
C MET A 328 29.94 -10.57 -6.32
N ILE A 329 30.70 -9.53 -6.61
CA ILE A 329 31.00 -9.10 -7.97
C ILE A 329 32.48 -9.31 -8.22
N PHE A 330 32.83 -10.12 -9.21
CA PHE A 330 34.21 -10.29 -9.67
C PHE A 330 34.47 -9.30 -10.78
N THR A 331 35.62 -8.66 -10.71
CA THR A 331 36.02 -7.58 -11.60
C THR A 331 37.49 -7.71 -11.94
N LYS A 332 37.89 -7.10 -13.05
CA LYS A 332 39.28 -7.00 -13.47
C LYS A 332 39.68 -5.53 -13.53
N ALA A 333 40.85 -5.19 -12.99
CA ALA A 333 41.36 -3.83 -13.10
C ALA A 333 41.59 -3.46 -14.57
N ASN A 334 41.05 -2.31 -14.99
CA ASN A 334 41.32 -1.79 -16.33
C ASN A 334 42.76 -1.29 -16.35
N GLY A 335 43.63 -2.05 -17.02
CA GLY A 335 45.04 -1.73 -17.22
C GLY A 335 45.20 -0.56 -18.20
N ASN A 336 44.74 0.63 -17.84
CA ASN A 336 45.16 1.86 -18.49
C ASN A 336 45.73 2.80 -17.44
N SER A 337 47.04 2.71 -17.32
CA SER A 337 47.93 3.65 -16.66
C SER A 337 47.61 5.09 -17.09
N GLY A 338 46.94 5.82 -16.22
CA GLY A 338 46.78 7.27 -16.27
C GLY A 338 47.05 7.88 -14.89
N PHE A 339 48.15 7.47 -14.24
CA PHE A 339 48.74 8.29 -13.18
C PHE A 339 49.86 9.11 -13.79
N ASP A 340 49.58 10.41 -13.84
CA ASP A 340 50.45 11.50 -14.24
C ASP A 340 51.84 11.35 -13.60
N LYS A 341 52.83 11.05 -14.43
CA LYS A 341 54.25 11.20 -14.09
C LYS A 341 54.72 12.48 -14.77
N GLY A 342 54.86 13.56 -14.02
CA GLY A 342 55.81 14.60 -14.37
C GLY A 342 55.38 16.04 -14.10
N GLU A 343 55.40 16.48 -12.85
CA GLU A 343 55.85 17.84 -12.56
C GLU A 343 57.25 17.77 -11.94
N ARG A 344 58.26 17.86 -12.81
CA ARG A 344 59.61 18.25 -12.40
C ARG A 344 59.56 19.74 -12.09
N ALA A 345 59.89 20.10 -10.85
CA ALA A 345 60.18 21.48 -10.48
C ALA A 345 61.30 22.05 -11.38
N PRO A 346 61.23 23.32 -11.82
CA PRO A 346 62.33 23.91 -12.56
C PRO A 346 63.44 24.29 -11.57
N GLU A 347 64.55 23.58 -11.70
CA GLU A 347 65.86 23.94 -11.16
C GLU A 347 66.29 25.28 -11.77
N LYS A 348 66.37 26.35 -10.96
CA LYS A 348 66.97 27.61 -11.37
C LYS A 348 68.45 27.61 -11.08
N GLU A 349 69.20 27.60 -12.18
CA GLU A 349 70.64 27.77 -12.26
C GLU A 349 71.17 28.98 -11.47
N ASN A 350 72.29 28.70 -10.84
CA ASN A 350 73.16 29.61 -10.13
C ASN A 350 74.00 30.42 -11.14
N ARG A 351 73.89 31.75 -11.14
CA ARG A 351 74.91 32.65 -11.71
C ARG A 351 75.23 33.72 -10.68
N GLY A 352 76.47 33.68 -10.18
CA GLY A 352 77.00 34.61 -9.19
C GLY A 352 77.41 35.97 -9.77
N GLY A 353 77.66 36.93 -8.87
CA GLY A 353 78.33 38.19 -9.20
C GLY A 353 78.19 39.33 -8.18
N LYS A 354 78.98 39.25 -7.09
CA LYS A 354 79.69 40.32 -6.31
C LYS A 354 79.16 41.78 -6.15
N GLY A 355 79.27 42.27 -4.91
CA GLY A 355 79.57 43.67 -4.49
C GLY A 355 78.66 44.15 -3.34
N GLY A 356 79.09 44.25 -2.07
CA GLY A 356 79.67 45.46 -1.41
C GLY A 356 78.54 46.46 -1.04
N GLU A 357 78.34 47.05 0.15
CA GLU A 357 79.13 47.39 1.33
C GLU A 357 78.20 47.68 2.55
N ARG A 358 78.83 48.04 3.67
CA ARG A 358 78.42 48.26 5.07
C ARG A 358 77.31 49.29 5.35
N GLY A 359 76.70 49.17 6.54
CA GLY A 359 76.08 50.29 7.26
C GLY A 359 75.29 49.88 8.50
N GLU A 360 75.87 50.09 9.69
CA GLU A 360 75.21 50.09 11.01
C GLU A 360 74.19 51.26 11.10
N ASP A 361 73.06 51.12 11.79
CA ASP A 361 72.77 51.89 13.02
C ASP A 361 71.38 51.62 13.65
N ARG A 362 71.31 52.00 14.94
CA ARG A 362 70.31 51.79 15.98
C ARG A 362 68.94 52.47 15.78
N GLY A 363 67.90 51.97 16.48
CA GLY A 363 66.85 52.86 17.01
C GLY A 363 65.46 52.27 17.34
N ASN A 364 65.20 52.14 18.64
CA ASN A 364 63.91 52.11 19.37
C ASN A 364 62.58 52.39 18.61
N ARG A 365 61.52 51.65 18.99
CA ARG A 365 60.39 52.14 19.83
C ARG A 365 59.20 51.16 19.77
N TYR A 366 58.86 50.53 20.90
CA TYR A 366 57.60 49.80 21.09
C TYR A 366 56.51 50.80 21.50
N ASP A 367 55.40 50.84 20.77
CA ASP A 367 54.15 51.50 21.19
C ASP A 367 52.92 50.67 20.77
N ARG A 368 52.35 50.00 21.77
CA ARG A 368 50.94 50.00 22.22
C ARG A 368 49.75 49.89 21.24
N GLY A 369 48.87 48.92 21.55
CA GLY A 369 47.45 48.79 21.14
C GLY A 369 47.23 47.60 20.18
N ASP A 370 46.26 46.70 20.30
CA ASP A 370 44.92 46.81 20.87
C ASP A 370 44.41 45.44 21.40
N ARG A 371 43.31 45.50 22.16
CA ARG A 371 42.75 44.56 23.15
C ARG A 371 42.07 43.32 22.57
N GLY A 372 42.33 42.16 23.20
CA GLY A 372 41.39 41.04 23.30
C GLY A 372 40.61 41.16 24.61
N ASN A 373 39.28 41.05 24.56
CA ASN A 373 38.41 41.10 25.73
C ASN A 373 37.98 39.66 26.09
N GLU A 374 38.35 39.23 27.29
CA GLU A 374 37.84 38.05 27.98
C GLU A 374 36.47 38.38 28.61
N GLU A 375 35.50 37.49 28.51
CA GLU A 375 34.35 37.48 29.42
C GLU A 375 34.49 36.32 30.42
N ARG A 376 34.67 36.69 31.69
CA ARG A 376 34.45 35.87 32.87
C ARG A 376 33.24 36.39 33.65
N GLY A 377 32.49 35.45 34.22
CA GLY A 377 31.67 35.66 35.41
C GLY A 377 30.33 34.93 35.31
N ASN A 378 29.78 34.29 36.33
CA ASN A 378 30.20 34.13 37.72
C ASN A 378 29.35 33.01 38.35
N ARG A 379 29.90 32.33 39.35
CA ARG A 379 29.29 31.18 40.06
C ARG A 379 28.82 31.66 41.43
N LYS A 380 27.57 31.41 41.83
CA LYS A 380 27.13 31.26 43.24
C LYS A 380 25.87 30.40 43.35
N ASP A 381 26.03 29.22 43.95
CA ASP A 381 24.97 28.39 44.52
C ASP A 381 25.09 28.44 46.06
N TYR A 382 23.96 28.47 46.78
CA TYR A 382 23.64 27.62 47.96
C TYR A 382 22.29 28.00 48.61
N GLN A 383 21.43 26.97 48.78
CA GLN A 383 20.30 26.79 49.74
C GLN A 383 19.04 27.68 49.59
N ASN A 384 17.78 27.19 49.71
CA ASN A 384 17.23 26.24 50.68
C ASN A 384 15.83 25.67 50.26
N LYS A 385 15.52 24.46 50.76
CA LYS A 385 14.25 23.72 51.04
C LYS A 385 12.88 24.38 50.68
N ASN A 386 11.83 23.64 50.29
CA ASN A 386 11.20 22.55 51.05
C ASN A 386 10.06 21.85 50.27
N GLN A 387 9.86 20.57 50.57
CA GLN A 387 8.58 19.82 50.67
C GLN A 387 7.67 19.64 49.44
N ASN A 388 7.64 18.42 48.87
CA ASN A 388 6.45 17.57 49.02
C ASN A 388 6.78 16.08 48.80
N ARG A 389 6.46 15.25 49.80
CA ARG A 389 6.46 13.78 49.78
C ARG A 389 5.01 13.31 49.84
N GLY A 390 4.67 12.32 49.04
CA GLY A 390 3.48 11.48 49.16
C GLY A 390 3.40 10.59 47.91
N ASN A 391 3.04 9.31 47.94
CA ASN A 391 2.63 8.42 49.01
C ASN A 391 2.74 7.01 48.39
N TYR A 392 3.53 6.10 48.94
CA TYR A 392 3.48 4.68 48.57
C TYR A 392 2.55 4.00 49.57
N GLN A 393 1.41 3.51 49.09
CA GLN A 393 0.55 2.59 49.83
C GLN A 393 0.74 1.18 49.29
N ASP A 394 1.15 0.33 50.21
CA ASP A 394 1.31 -1.11 50.13
C ASP A 394 -0.05 -1.78 50.42
N ARG A 395 -0.49 -2.68 49.54
CA ARG A 395 -1.58 -3.65 49.77
C ARG A 395 -1.42 -4.84 48.82
N GLY A 396 -0.78 -5.90 49.32
CA GLY A 396 -1.43 -7.18 49.65
C GLY A 396 -2.10 -8.02 48.54
N ASP A 397 -1.55 -9.25 48.44
CA ASP A 397 -2.22 -10.57 48.35
C ASP A 397 -2.37 -11.32 47.01
N LYS A 398 -1.60 -12.43 46.96
CA LYS A 398 -1.96 -13.85 46.67
C LYS A 398 -1.92 -14.47 45.25
N ASN A 399 -1.21 -15.61 45.23
CA ASN A 399 -1.43 -16.90 44.52
C ASN A 399 -1.32 -16.91 42.98
N GLU A 400 -0.83 -17.92 42.26
CA GLU A 400 -0.36 -19.31 42.51
C GLU A 400 0.22 -19.85 41.17
N GLY A 401 1.07 -20.90 41.22
CA GLY A 401 1.32 -21.85 40.11
C GLY A 401 2.47 -21.51 39.15
N ARG A 402 3.69 -22.05 39.30
CA ARG A 402 4.19 -23.38 38.83
C ARG A 402 3.85 -23.74 37.38
N GLY A 403 4.88 -24.02 36.59
CA GLY A 403 4.79 -24.69 35.30
C GLY A 403 6.10 -24.60 34.51
N ASP A 404 7.08 -25.42 34.91
CA ASP A 404 8.30 -25.69 34.16
C ASP A 404 7.96 -26.39 32.83
N ASP A 405 8.57 -25.99 31.72
CA ASP A 405 8.73 -26.88 30.56
C ASP A 405 10.00 -26.53 29.78
N PHE A 406 11.10 -27.18 30.17
CA PHE A 406 12.35 -27.24 29.41
C PHE A 406 12.41 -28.61 28.70
N GLY A 407 12.17 -28.60 27.40
CA GLY A 407 12.46 -29.68 26.44
C GLY A 407 12.24 -29.09 25.04
N ASN A 408 13.07 -29.28 24.01
CA ASN A 408 14.01 -30.34 23.72
C ASN A 408 15.05 -29.77 22.75
N ARG A 409 16.34 -29.72 23.12
CA ARG A 409 17.45 -29.18 22.28
C ARG A 409 18.30 -30.30 21.65
N LYS A 410 17.79 -31.53 21.60
CA LYS A 410 18.55 -32.71 21.15
C LYS A 410 18.12 -33.27 19.79
N ASP A 411 17.00 -32.82 19.22
CA ASP A 411 16.48 -33.41 17.97
C ASP A 411 17.10 -32.79 16.69
N PHE A 412 17.99 -31.79 16.82
CA PHE A 412 18.59 -31.08 15.69
C PHE A 412 19.99 -31.57 15.29
N GLN A 413 20.65 -32.40 16.10
CA GLN A 413 22.01 -32.89 15.79
C GLN A 413 22.02 -34.20 15.00
N ASP A 414 20.95 -35.00 15.05
CA ASP A 414 20.92 -36.30 14.37
C ASP A 414 20.49 -36.21 12.89
N GLN A 415 19.99 -35.06 12.43
CA GLN A 415 19.62 -34.86 11.02
C GLN A 415 20.77 -34.37 10.11
N GLN A 416 21.93 -34.00 10.66
CA GLN A 416 23.08 -33.55 9.85
C GLN A 416 24.10 -34.64 9.51
N GLN A 417 23.96 -35.87 10.03
CA GLN A 417 24.90 -36.97 9.76
C GLN A 417 24.43 -37.96 8.68
N GLN A 418 23.30 -37.72 8.00
CA GLN A 418 22.81 -38.60 6.93
C GLN A 418 22.97 -38.04 5.50
N GLN A 419 23.76 -36.98 5.30
CA GLN A 419 24.04 -36.43 3.96
C GLN A 419 25.54 -36.15 3.71
N GLN A 420 26.40 -37.11 4.02
CA GLN A 420 27.76 -37.17 3.46
C GLN A 420 27.96 -38.43 2.66
#